data_AF-A0A2M9P5K6-F1
#
_entry.id   AF-A0A2M9P5K6-F1
#
_cell.length_a   1.000
_cell.length_b   1.000
_cell.length_c   1.000
_cell.angle_alpha   90.00
_cell.angle_beta   90.00
_cell.angle_gamma   90.00
#
_symmetry.space_group_name_H-M   'P 1'
#
loop_
_entity.id
_entity.type
_entity.pdbx_description
1 polymer ?
#
loop_
_entity_poly.entity_id
_entity_poly.type
_entity_poly.pdbx_seq_one_letter_code
_entity_poly.pdbx_strand_id
1 'polypeptide(L)'
;GTRPRHDAWSELTALLDRSWPHERGAHLRIARLAIDTGYEAPAVYSWSRAQGFAQVSPVKGVEGFNRSSPVSGPTFVDATEGGKRLRRGARLWTVAVSTFKAETYRFL
;
A
#
# COMPACT_ATOMS: atom_id res chain seq x y z
N GLY A 1 6.64 -14.27 23.80
CA GLY A 1 7.63 -14.42 22.72
C GLY A 1 7.03 -13.91 21.44
N THR A 2 7.59 -12.85 20.87
CA THR A 2 7.18 -12.27 19.58
C THR A 2 7.47 -13.26 18.47
N ARG A 3 6.45 -13.72 17.73
CA ARG A 3 6.66 -14.49 16.49
C ARG A 3 7.51 -13.67 15.51
N PRO A 4 8.38 -14.30 14.70
CA PRO A 4 9.15 -13.58 13.70
C PRO A 4 8.20 -12.94 12.69
N ARG A 5 8.43 -11.65 12.35
CA ARG A 5 7.72 -10.85 11.33
C ARG A 5 7.61 -11.48 9.93
N HIS A 6 8.18 -12.67 9.73
CA HIS A 6 8.13 -13.43 8.49
C HIS A 6 6.73 -14.01 8.22
N ASP A 7 5.86 -14.18 9.24
CA ASP A 7 4.49 -14.66 9.00
C ASP A 7 3.61 -13.59 8.35
N ALA A 8 3.61 -12.34 8.84
CA ALA A 8 2.69 -11.31 8.38
C ALA A 8 2.83 -10.96 6.88
N TRP A 9 4.06 -10.85 6.36
CA TRP A 9 4.28 -10.59 4.93
C TRP A 9 3.91 -11.79 4.04
N SER A 10 4.09 -13.01 4.56
CA SER A 10 3.69 -14.23 3.87
C SER A 10 2.17 -14.36 3.85
N GLU A 11 1.51 -14.06 4.96
CA GLU A 11 0.04 -14.00 5.08
C GLU A 11 -0.56 -12.93 4.16
N LEU A 12 0.08 -11.76 4.07
CA LEU A 12 -0.37 -10.70 3.18
C LEU A 12 -0.21 -11.08 1.71
N THR A 13 0.87 -11.78 1.36
CA THR A 13 1.05 -12.36 0.02
C THR A 13 -0.04 -13.40 -0.26
N ALA A 14 -0.31 -14.31 0.67
CA ALA A 14 -1.38 -15.30 0.53
C ALA A 14 -2.77 -14.64 0.41
N LEU A 15 -2.99 -13.51 1.08
CA LEU A 15 -4.22 -12.73 0.97
C LEU A 15 -4.42 -12.17 -0.45
N LEU A 16 -3.36 -11.71 -1.11
CA LEU A 16 -3.42 -11.25 -2.50
C LEU A 16 -3.83 -12.35 -3.47
N ASP A 17 -3.45 -13.59 -3.18
CA ASP A 17 -3.77 -14.74 -4.01
C ASP A 17 -5.14 -15.35 -3.76
N ARG A 18 -5.75 -15.04 -2.61
CA ARG A 18 -7.07 -15.55 -2.24
C ARG A 18 -8.13 -15.15 -3.26
N SER A 19 -9.06 -16.08 -3.48
CA SER A 19 -10.28 -15.83 -4.24
C SER A 19 -11.51 -16.02 -3.35
N TRP A 20 -12.56 -15.26 -3.65
CA TRP A 20 -13.83 -15.32 -2.94
C TRP A 20 -14.96 -15.54 -3.95
N PRO A 21 -15.91 -16.45 -3.67
CA PRO A 21 -17.07 -16.64 -4.52
C PRO A 21 -17.97 -15.40 -4.45
N HIS A 22 -18.43 -14.95 -5.61
CA HIS A 22 -19.47 -13.94 -5.75
C HIS A 22 -20.83 -14.65 -5.91
N GLU A 23 -21.89 -14.05 -5.40
CA GLU A 23 -23.26 -14.59 -5.45
C GLU A 23 -23.70 -14.98 -6.88
N ARG A 24 -23.21 -14.25 -7.88
CA ARG A 24 -23.49 -14.50 -9.31
C ARG A 24 -22.51 -15.47 -10.00
N GLY A 25 -21.75 -16.27 -9.25
CA GLY A 25 -20.87 -17.33 -9.75
C GLY A 25 -19.46 -16.90 -10.17
N ALA A 26 -19.14 -15.60 -10.16
CA ALA A 26 -17.78 -15.13 -10.41
C ALA A 26 -16.85 -15.42 -9.21
N HIS A 27 -15.54 -15.53 -9.45
CA HIS A 27 -14.54 -15.56 -8.38
C HIS A 27 -13.81 -14.22 -8.35
N LEU A 28 -13.92 -13.50 -7.23
CA LEU A 28 -13.27 -12.22 -7.02
C LEU A 28 -11.89 -12.42 -6.39
N ARG A 29 -10.92 -11.59 -6.77
CA ARG A 29 -9.62 -11.46 -6.11
C ARG A 29 -9.39 -10.01 -5.72
N ILE A 30 -8.39 -9.77 -4.87
CA ILE A 30 -7.91 -8.40 -4.63
C ILE A 30 -7.22 -7.91 -5.90
N ALA A 31 -7.94 -7.06 -6.66
CA ALA A 31 -7.40 -6.46 -7.88
C ALA A 31 -6.25 -5.49 -7.57
N ARG A 32 -6.34 -4.78 -6.44
CA ARG A 32 -5.31 -3.86 -5.98
C ARG A 32 -5.36 -3.68 -4.47
N LEU A 33 -4.20 -3.62 -3.83
CA LEU A 33 -4.03 -3.35 -2.41
C LEU A 33 -3.22 -2.06 -2.22
N ALA A 34 -3.76 -1.12 -1.43
CA ALA A 34 -2.99 0.00 -0.91
C ALA A 34 -2.40 -0.37 0.46
N ILE A 35 -1.13 -0.05 0.70
CA ILE A 35 -0.45 -0.33 1.98
C ILE A 35 0.26 0.93 2.50
N ASP A 36 -0.02 1.30 3.75
CA ASP A 36 0.57 2.50 4.35
C ASP A 36 2.07 2.33 4.63
N THR A 37 2.84 3.38 4.38
CA THR A 37 4.29 3.41 4.59
C THR A 37 4.68 4.23 5.82
N GLY A 38 3.73 4.58 6.68
CA GLY A 38 3.97 5.36 7.90
C GLY A 38 4.78 4.58 8.94
N TYR A 39 4.75 3.24 8.88
CA TYR A 39 5.57 2.35 9.71
C TYR A 39 6.40 1.41 8.83
N GLU A 40 7.68 1.20 9.18
CA GLU A 40 8.60 0.28 8.49
C GLU A 40 8.62 0.44 6.96
N ALA A 41 8.68 1.69 6.47
CA ALA A 41 8.66 2.02 5.04
C ALA A 41 9.62 1.18 4.18
N PRO A 42 10.87 0.89 4.59
CA PRO A 42 11.76 0.03 3.82
C PRO A 42 11.21 -1.38 3.58
N ALA A 43 10.58 -2.00 4.60
CA ALA A 43 9.97 -3.31 4.48
C ALA A 43 8.75 -3.27 3.56
N VAL A 44 7.89 -2.24 3.70
CA VAL A 44 6.73 -2.03 2.83
C VAL A 44 7.17 -1.87 1.37
N TYR A 45 8.22 -1.08 1.10
CA TYR A 45 8.74 -0.89 -0.25
C TYR A 45 9.32 -2.18 -0.84
N SER A 46 10.11 -2.93 -0.06
CA SER A 46 10.68 -4.20 -0.50
C SER A 46 9.57 -5.22 -0.82
N TRP A 47 8.59 -5.40 0.08
CA TRP A 47 7.47 -6.31 -0.17
C TRP A 47 6.61 -5.87 -1.36
N SER A 48 6.26 -4.58 -1.45
CA SER A 48 5.43 -4.05 -2.56
C SER A 48 6.09 -4.23 -3.93
N ARG A 49 7.42 -4.14 -4.01
CA ARG A 49 8.16 -4.44 -5.25
C ARG A 49 7.97 -5.88 -5.67
N ALA A 50 8.09 -6.82 -4.74
CA ALA A 50 8.00 -8.25 -5.01
C ALA A 50 6.61 -8.65 -5.54
N GLN A 51 5.53 -7.99 -5.08
CA GLN A 51 4.15 -8.24 -5.55
C GLN A 51 3.82 -7.55 -6.88
N GLY A 52 4.56 -6.49 -7.23
CA GLY A 52 4.38 -5.75 -8.48
C GLY A 52 3.40 -4.59 -8.39
N PHE A 53 3.72 -3.53 -9.14
CA PHE A 53 3.01 -2.24 -9.10
C PHE A 53 1.54 -2.29 -9.55
N ALA A 54 1.18 -3.25 -10.38
CA ALA A 54 -0.21 -3.41 -10.82
C ALA A 54 -1.12 -3.84 -9.65
N GLN A 55 -0.60 -4.68 -8.74
CA GLN A 55 -1.36 -5.28 -7.66
C GLN A 55 -1.19 -4.54 -6.33
N VAL A 56 0.00 -3.99 -6.03
CA VAL A 56 0.27 -3.31 -4.75
C VAL A 56 0.69 -1.86 -4.95
N SER A 57 0.14 -0.98 -4.13
CA SER A 57 0.40 0.46 -4.12
C SER A 57 0.80 0.93 -2.72
N PRO A 58 2.10 1.19 -2.47
CA PRO A 58 2.49 1.83 -1.22
C PRO A 58 1.96 3.27 -1.20
N VAL A 59 1.36 3.67 -0.08
CA VAL A 59 0.74 4.98 0.11
C VAL A 59 1.34 5.68 1.32
N LYS A 60 1.42 7.01 1.26
CA LYS A 60 1.79 7.85 2.39
C LYS A 60 0.77 8.97 2.57
N GLY A 61 0.28 9.11 3.79
CA GLY A 61 -0.52 10.27 4.17
C GLY A 61 0.30 11.57 4.11
N VAL A 62 -0.30 12.62 3.56
CA VAL A 62 0.23 13.98 3.59
C VAL A 62 -0.82 14.92 4.16
N GLU A 63 -0.38 15.81 5.05
CA GLU A 63 -1.26 16.79 5.70
C GLU A 63 -1.55 17.99 4.78
N GLY A 64 -2.61 18.72 5.16
CA GLY A 64 -3.01 20.01 4.60
C GLY A 64 -4.21 19.94 3.66
N PHE A 65 -5.01 21.00 3.66
CA PHE A 65 -6.20 21.14 2.80
C PHE A 65 -5.91 21.75 1.43
N ASN A 66 -4.74 22.36 1.23
CA ASN A 66 -4.37 23.05 -0.01
C ASN A 66 -3.73 22.12 -1.05
N ARG A 67 -4.08 20.84 -1.08
CA ARG A 67 -3.56 19.87 -2.05
C ARG A 67 -4.38 19.95 -3.34
N SER A 68 -3.70 19.96 -4.49
CA SER A 68 -4.34 20.04 -5.80
C SER A 68 -5.12 18.78 -6.20
N SER A 69 -4.86 17.64 -5.56
CA SER A 69 -5.58 16.39 -5.75
C SER A 69 -5.62 15.58 -4.44
N PRO A 70 -6.75 14.89 -4.12
CA PRO A 70 -6.86 14.06 -2.92
C PRO A 70 -5.92 12.84 -2.93
N VAL A 71 -5.54 12.33 -4.11
CA VAL A 71 -4.52 11.29 -4.30
C VAL A 71 -3.59 11.70 -5.43
N SER A 72 -2.27 11.58 -5.22
CA SER A 72 -1.26 12.00 -6.19
C SER A 72 -0.16 10.95 -6.37
N GLY A 73 0.52 10.99 -7.52
CA GLY A 73 1.63 10.09 -7.85
C GLY A 73 1.30 9.08 -8.96
N PRO A 74 2.05 7.97 -9.05
CA PRO A 74 3.14 7.61 -8.14
C PRO A 74 4.41 8.43 -8.39
N THR A 75 5.18 8.67 -7.33
CA THR A 75 6.56 9.18 -7.43
C THR A 75 7.56 8.07 -7.12
N PHE A 76 8.76 8.15 -7.70
CA PHE A 76 9.81 7.18 -7.41
C PHE A 76 10.51 7.51 -6.09
N VAL A 77 10.63 6.51 -5.22
CA VAL A 77 11.43 6.57 -3.99
C VAL A 77 12.50 5.48 -4.03
N ASP A 78 13.61 5.71 -3.34
CA ASP A 78 14.64 4.68 -3.16
C ASP A 78 14.13 3.61 -2.17
N ALA A 79 14.52 2.36 -2.40
CA ALA A 79 14.19 1.24 -1.52
C ALA A 79 15.48 0.53 -1.09
N THR A 80 15.40 -0.31 -0.06
CA THR A 80 16.51 -1.18 0.36
C THR A 80 16.05 -2.63 0.29
N GLU A 81 16.83 -3.49 -0.35
CA GLU A 81 16.56 -4.91 -0.49
C GLU A 81 17.86 -5.70 -0.26
N GLY A 82 17.83 -6.68 0.65
CA GLY A 82 19.03 -7.46 1.00
C GLY A 82 20.24 -6.60 1.41
N GLY A 83 20.00 -5.46 2.07
CA GLY A 83 21.05 -4.51 2.47
C GLY A 83 21.57 -3.59 1.35
N LYS A 84 21.06 -3.71 0.12
CA LYS A 84 21.44 -2.87 -1.02
C LYS A 84 20.37 -1.83 -1.33
N ARG A 85 20.81 -0.59 -1.53
CA ARG A 85 19.91 0.51 -1.93
C ARG A 85 19.61 0.43 -3.43
N LEU A 86 18.33 0.46 -3.77
CA LEU A 86 17.79 0.45 -5.12
C LEU A 86 17.27 1.83 -5.48
N ARG A 87 17.91 2.47 -6.46
CA ARG A 87 17.45 3.77 -6.97
C ARG A 87 16.12 3.61 -7.70
N ARG A 88 15.15 4.48 -7.42
CA ARG A 88 13.77 4.34 -7.95
C ARG A 88 13.16 2.96 -7.62
N GLY A 89 13.45 2.49 -6.41
CA GLY A 89 13.05 1.21 -5.87
C GLY A 89 11.55 1.08 -5.61
N ALA A 90 10.78 2.13 -5.34
CA ALA A 90 9.33 1.98 -5.19
C ALA A 90 8.57 3.15 -5.82
N ARG A 91 7.29 2.90 -6.08
CA ARG A 91 6.34 3.86 -6.64
C ARG A 91 5.35 4.25 -5.55
N LEU A 92 5.60 5.39 -4.90
CA LEU A 92 4.83 5.87 -3.76
C LEU A 92 3.70 6.79 -4.22
N TRP A 93 2.50 6.53 -3.72
CA TRP A 93 1.36 7.43 -3.86
C TRP A 93 1.23 8.29 -2.59
N THR A 94 0.77 9.52 -2.73
CA THR A 94 0.46 10.39 -1.60
C THR A 94 -1.04 10.63 -1.49
N VAL A 95 -1.54 10.63 -0.26
CA VAL A 95 -2.97 10.77 0.06
C VAL A 95 -3.17 12.00 0.94
N ALA A 96 -4.00 12.96 0.50
CA ALA A 96 -4.34 14.14 1.28
C ALA A 96 -5.31 13.76 2.41
N VAL A 97 -4.77 13.37 3.56
CA VAL A 97 -5.57 12.72 4.63
C VAL A 97 -6.59 13.67 5.26
N SER A 98 -6.30 14.98 5.31
CA SER A 98 -7.20 15.98 5.87
C SER A 98 -8.51 16.08 5.07
N THR A 99 -8.46 15.95 3.74
CA THR A 99 -9.64 15.95 2.86
C THR A 99 -10.57 14.78 3.18
N PHE A 100 -10.04 13.56 3.20
CA PHE A 100 -10.83 12.37 3.50
C PHE A 100 -11.37 12.34 4.93
N LYS A 101 -10.59 12.81 5.92
CA LYS A 101 -11.07 12.97 7.30
C LYS A 101 -12.26 13.92 7.36
N ALA A 102 -12.17 15.09 6.72
CA ALA A 102 -13.23 16.08 6.71
C ALA A 102 -14.51 15.57 6.03
N GLU A 103 -14.38 14.88 4.89
CA GLU A 103 -15.51 14.22 4.24
C GLU A 103 -16.13 13.15 5.15
N THR A 104 -15.32 12.27 5.74
CA THR A 104 -15.81 11.19 6.62
C THR A 104 -16.55 11.74 7.83
N TYR A 105 -16.00 12.75 8.51
CA TYR A 105 -16.66 13.37 9.67
C TYR A 105 -17.88 14.21 9.30
N ARG A 106 -18.08 14.58 8.03
CA ARG A 106 -19.32 15.20 7.58
C ARG A 106 -20.46 14.19 7.45
N PHE A 107 -20.14 12.91 7.22
CA PHE A 107 -21.11 11.83 7.05
C PHE A 107 -21.41 11.07 8.36
N LEU A 108 -20.72 11.38 9.45
CA LEU A 108 -20.95 10.84 10.80
C LEU A 108 -21.55 11.91 11.70
#